data_AF-A0A2V7QJM6-F1
#
_entry.id   AF-A0A2V7QJM6-F1
#
_cell.length_a   1.000
_cell.length_b   1.000
_cell.length_c   1.000
_cell.angle_alpha   90.00
_cell.angle_beta   90.00
_cell.angle_gamma   90.00
#
_symmetry.space_group_name_H-M   'P 1'
#
loop_
_entity.id
_entity.type
_entity.pdbx_description
1 polymer ?
#
loop_
_entity_poly.entity_id
_entity_poly.type
_entity_poly.pdbx_seq_one_letter_code
_entity_poly.pdbx_strand_id
1 'polypeptide(L)'
;GERDASVIASNVAKQRGSRRLFTFGVGADLNVSLIEQLALEGRGTASFVRPEESVERAVGIVASRLTSPLVTDVRVHADGVRLLKMHPSGPVDIFAGEDLVVLSRYDGSGNAVLRFDGQTTNGPISWASRVYFPERSRENSFVARLWATQRVGYLSAEKRKYGGSQEINDEIRELGERFGIPTEFSSYLVVEPGMNQRRLSRAGGVQLNGAVTTGAAMAPAPAAVQFEAAKSAAAQRSATSLSAADAAVGIREDANVRRAGNVTFVLRDSVWTDVRYKKSGAVLQLKPFSDAYFKLLEMMPELREPFSIGERAIVAGRNMAIELTPFGEEQLTDRDLALLRDRW
;
A
#
# COMPACT_ATOMS: atom_id res chain seq x y z
N GLY A 1 -18.68 34.00 1.12
CA GLY A 1 -17.32 33.42 1.22
C GLY A 1 -17.16 32.34 0.18
N GLU A 2 -15.93 32.05 -0.23
CA GLU A 2 -15.60 30.95 -1.14
C GLU A 2 -16.09 29.61 -0.57
N ARG A 3 -16.59 28.71 -1.43
CA ARG A 3 -17.17 27.41 -1.07
C ARG A 3 -16.59 26.24 -1.87
N ASP A 4 -15.84 26.50 -2.94
CA ASP A 4 -15.18 25.46 -3.71
C ASP A 4 -13.94 24.93 -2.96
N ALA A 5 -13.91 23.62 -2.73
CA ALA A 5 -12.84 22.97 -1.96
C ALA A 5 -11.45 23.19 -2.56
N SER A 6 -11.34 23.07 -3.89
CA SER A 6 -10.08 23.18 -4.61
C SER A 6 -9.55 24.62 -4.61
N VAL A 7 -10.46 25.60 -4.71
CA VAL A 7 -10.11 27.02 -4.63
C VAL A 7 -9.67 27.38 -3.21
N ILE A 8 -10.36 26.90 -2.18
CA ILE A 8 -9.96 27.11 -0.78
C ILE A 8 -8.57 26.53 -0.54
N ALA A 9 -8.32 25.28 -0.92
CA ALA A 9 -7.02 24.63 -0.75
C ALA A 9 -5.91 25.41 -1.46
N SER A 10 -6.12 25.75 -2.74
CA SER A 10 -5.16 26.53 -3.54
C SER A 10 -4.85 27.90 -2.93
N ASN A 11 -5.85 28.59 -2.39
CA ASN A 11 -5.66 29.87 -1.70
C ASN A 11 -4.82 29.70 -0.42
N VAL A 12 -5.10 28.67 0.38
CA VAL A 12 -4.31 28.33 1.56
C VAL A 12 -2.88 27.97 1.17
N ALA A 13 -2.67 27.19 0.11
CA ALA A 13 -1.35 26.83 -0.38
C ALA A 13 -0.51 28.05 -0.77
N LYS A 14 -1.14 29.07 -1.38
CA LYS A 14 -0.48 30.34 -1.74
C LYS A 14 -0.14 31.20 -0.52
N GLN A 15 -0.95 31.16 0.54
CA GLN A 15 -0.83 32.05 1.70
C GLN A 15 -0.06 31.45 2.89
N ARG A 16 0.02 30.11 2.99
CA ARG A 16 0.60 29.44 4.16
C ARG A 16 2.10 29.71 4.35
N GLY A 17 2.82 30.06 3.28
CA GLY A 17 4.28 30.19 3.31
C GLY A 17 4.96 28.86 3.64
N SER A 18 5.84 28.86 4.65
CA SER A 18 6.53 27.65 5.13
C SER A 18 5.68 26.82 6.10
N ARG A 19 4.55 27.34 6.60
CA ARG A 19 3.73 26.67 7.61
C ARG A 19 3.17 25.35 7.10
N ARG A 20 3.15 24.35 7.98
CA ARG A 20 2.54 23.04 7.74
C ARG A 20 1.09 23.05 8.16
N LEU A 21 0.24 22.29 7.46
CA LEU A 21 -1.17 22.15 7.80
C LEU A 21 -1.51 20.68 8.06
N PHE A 22 -1.96 20.40 9.28
CA PHE A 22 -2.49 19.11 9.69
C PHE A 22 -3.98 19.25 9.90
N THR A 23 -4.76 18.38 9.27
CA THR A 23 -6.22 18.48 9.29
C THR A 23 -6.83 17.30 10.03
N PHE A 24 -7.93 17.56 10.72
CA PHE A 24 -8.69 16.56 11.46
C PHE A 24 -10.13 16.59 10.98
N GLY A 25 -10.57 15.53 10.31
CA GLY A 25 -11.96 15.33 9.91
C GLY A 25 -12.66 14.42 10.91
N VAL A 26 -13.66 14.93 11.63
CA VAL A 26 -14.39 14.17 12.66
C VAL A 26 -15.80 13.85 12.15
N GLY A 27 -16.11 12.55 12.05
CA GLY A 27 -17.40 12.08 11.52
C GLY A 27 -17.50 12.15 9.99
N ALA A 28 -18.59 11.60 9.46
CA ALA A 28 -18.76 11.44 8.01
C ALA A 28 -19.33 12.67 7.29
N ASP A 29 -19.91 13.63 8.01
CA ASP A 29 -20.56 14.81 7.43
C ASP A 29 -19.56 15.95 7.22
N LEU A 30 -18.60 15.73 6.33
CA LEU A 30 -17.55 16.69 6.02
C LEU A 30 -17.14 16.67 4.55
N ASN A 31 -16.57 17.77 4.07
CA ASN A 31 -15.95 17.81 2.75
C ASN A 31 -14.57 17.14 2.80
N VAL A 32 -14.57 15.83 2.58
CA VAL A 32 -13.39 14.97 2.67
C VAL A 32 -12.27 15.45 1.75
N SER A 33 -12.64 15.87 0.53
CA SER A 33 -11.70 16.39 -0.46
C SER A 33 -11.02 17.67 0.02
N LEU A 34 -11.76 18.60 0.63
CA LEU A 34 -11.18 19.83 1.20
C LEU A 34 -10.18 19.51 2.31
N ILE A 35 -10.58 18.70 3.29
CA ILE A 35 -9.75 18.31 4.44
C ILE A 35 -8.45 17.67 3.99
N GLU A 36 -8.51 16.78 3.00
CA GLU A 36 -7.32 16.12 2.49
C GLU A 36 -6.44 17.04 1.65
N GLN A 37 -7.01 17.86 0.77
CA GLN A 37 -6.26 18.79 -0.08
C GLN A 37 -5.51 19.83 0.77
N LEU A 38 -6.15 20.35 1.81
CA LEU A 38 -5.52 21.26 2.76
C LEU A 38 -4.27 20.65 3.40
N ALA A 39 -4.34 19.39 3.84
CA ALA A 39 -3.18 18.70 4.40
C ALA A 39 -2.08 18.45 3.36
N LEU A 40 -2.45 17.94 2.18
CA LEU A 40 -1.51 17.63 1.11
C LEU A 40 -0.75 18.87 0.63
N GLU A 41 -1.47 19.95 0.29
CA GLU A 41 -0.87 21.20 -0.16
C GLU A 41 -0.13 21.92 0.98
N GLY A 42 -0.60 21.70 2.20
CA GLY A 42 0.01 22.09 3.47
C GLY A 42 1.25 21.30 3.87
N ARG A 43 1.65 20.26 3.14
CA ARG A 43 2.75 19.34 3.50
C ARG A 43 2.59 18.72 4.89
N GLY A 44 1.36 18.46 5.31
CA GLY A 44 1.04 17.73 6.54
C GLY A 44 0.22 16.48 6.24
N THR A 45 -0.48 15.99 7.25
CA THR A 45 -1.30 14.77 7.16
C THR A 45 -2.75 15.08 7.50
N ALA A 46 -3.67 14.43 6.78
CA ALA A 46 -5.09 14.44 7.10
C ALA A 46 -5.39 13.24 8.01
N SER A 47 -6.02 13.49 9.15
CA SER A 47 -6.48 12.48 10.08
C SER A 47 -8.00 12.43 10.08
N PHE A 48 -8.57 11.27 9.79
CA PHE A 48 -10.02 11.06 9.80
C PHE A 48 -10.41 10.21 11.00
N VAL A 49 -11.24 10.77 11.87
CA VAL A 49 -11.61 10.20 13.17
C VAL A 49 -13.11 9.89 13.14
N ARG A 50 -13.46 8.62 13.37
CA ARG A 50 -14.85 8.21 13.47
C ARG A 50 -15.48 8.71 14.78
N PRO A 51 -16.82 8.83 14.88
CA PRO A 51 -17.47 9.30 16.10
C PRO A 51 -17.11 8.51 17.37
N GLU A 52 -16.83 7.21 17.23
CA GLU A 52 -16.42 6.32 18.33
C GLU A 52 -14.91 6.32 18.63
N GLU A 53 -14.10 7.01 17.83
CA GLU A 53 -12.66 7.11 18.02
C GLU A 53 -12.27 8.37 18.81
N SER A 54 -11.14 8.31 19.51
CA SER A 54 -10.66 9.47 20.28
C SER A 54 -9.97 10.47 19.39
N VAL A 55 -10.53 11.68 19.34
CA VAL A 55 -9.92 12.85 18.69
C VAL A 55 -8.65 13.26 19.44
N GLU A 56 -8.64 13.17 20.77
CA GLU A 56 -7.50 13.50 21.62
C GLU A 56 -6.29 12.64 21.28
N ARG A 57 -6.50 11.34 21.01
CA ARG A 57 -5.43 10.44 20.58
C ARG A 57 -4.88 10.85 19.21
N ALA A 58 -5.75 11.17 18.25
CA ALA A 58 -5.33 11.60 16.92
C ALA A 58 -4.53 12.92 16.98
N VAL A 59 -5.01 13.89 17.75
CA VAL A 59 -4.33 15.18 17.99
C VAL A 59 -3.01 14.95 18.73
N GLY A 60 -2.98 14.08 19.74
CA GLY A 60 -1.78 13.75 20.50
C GLY A 60 -0.66 13.16 19.63
N ILE A 61 -1.00 12.28 18.69
CA ILE A 61 -0.04 11.72 17.72
C ILE A 61 0.58 12.84 16.88
N VAL A 62 -0.24 13.72 16.30
CA VAL A 62 0.27 14.84 15.48
C VAL A 62 1.06 15.83 16.34
N ALA A 63 0.59 16.16 17.54
CA ALA A 63 1.28 17.07 18.44
C ALA A 63 2.66 16.52 18.83
N SER A 64 2.77 15.22 19.11
CA SER A 64 4.06 14.58 19.43
C SER A 64 5.08 14.78 18.31
N ARG A 65 4.67 14.65 17.05
CA ARG A 65 5.50 14.92 15.87
C ARG A 65 5.97 16.37 15.82
N LEU A 66 5.10 17.32 16.14
CA LEU A 66 5.40 18.75 16.03
C LEU A 66 6.37 19.32 17.07
N THR A 67 6.62 18.59 18.16
CA THR A 67 7.34 19.13 19.32
C THR A 67 8.82 19.45 19.07
N SER A 68 9.49 18.80 18.12
CA SER A 68 10.93 19.02 17.90
C SER A 68 11.38 18.65 16.47
N PRO A 69 11.14 19.50 15.46
CA PRO A 69 11.74 19.31 14.14
C PRO A 69 13.26 19.50 14.21
N LEU A 70 14.01 18.49 13.77
CA LEU A 70 15.48 18.55 13.67
C LEU A 70 15.92 19.13 12.33
N VAL A 71 15.28 18.70 11.23
CA VAL A 71 15.56 19.18 9.87
C VAL A 71 14.25 19.32 9.10
N THR A 72 13.97 20.47 8.52
CA THR A 72 12.77 20.71 7.69
C THR A 72 13.12 20.77 6.22
N ASP A 73 12.11 20.59 5.37
CA ASP A 73 12.22 20.69 3.91
C ASP A 73 13.29 19.77 3.30
N VAL A 74 13.48 18.57 3.87
CA VAL A 74 14.44 17.57 3.39
C VAL A 74 14.03 17.10 2.01
N ARG A 75 14.94 17.26 1.04
CA ARG A 75 14.83 16.76 -0.33
C ARG A 75 15.87 15.69 -0.55
N VAL A 76 15.47 14.63 -1.25
CA VAL A 76 16.33 13.49 -1.56
C VAL A 76 16.63 13.46 -3.05
N HIS A 77 17.92 13.40 -3.38
CA HIS A 77 18.44 13.32 -4.73
C HIS A 77 19.43 12.16 -4.84
N ALA A 78 19.64 11.65 -6.05
CA ALA A 78 20.61 10.60 -6.31
C ALA A 78 21.48 10.94 -7.51
N ASP A 79 22.79 10.74 -7.35
CA ASP A 79 23.77 10.80 -8.44
C ASP A 79 24.11 9.36 -8.86
N GLY A 80 23.95 9.03 -10.14
CA GLY A 80 24.25 7.70 -10.70
C GLY A 80 23.02 6.80 -10.92
N VAL A 81 21.90 7.08 -10.25
CA VAL A 81 20.59 6.45 -10.50
C VAL A 81 19.49 7.50 -10.50
N ARG A 82 18.39 7.23 -11.20
CA ARG A 82 17.23 8.12 -11.24
C ARG A 82 16.15 7.63 -10.29
N LEU A 83 15.79 8.44 -9.29
CA LEU A 83 14.65 8.18 -8.41
C LEU A 83 13.34 8.59 -9.09
N LEU A 84 12.32 7.74 -8.99
CA LEU A 84 11.04 7.83 -9.66
C LEU A 84 9.90 7.52 -8.67
N LYS A 85 8.77 8.21 -8.85
CA LYS A 85 7.53 8.01 -8.07
C LYS A 85 7.81 7.90 -6.55
N MET A 86 8.55 8.88 -6.04
CA MET A 86 8.97 8.95 -4.64
C MET A 86 7.79 9.32 -3.73
N HIS A 87 7.70 8.65 -2.58
CA HIS A 87 6.70 8.90 -1.55
C HIS A 87 7.36 9.07 -0.16
N PRO A 88 6.92 10.05 0.65
CA PRO A 88 5.98 11.13 0.32
C PRO A 88 6.45 12.00 -0.86
N SER A 89 5.51 12.62 -1.58
CA SER A 89 5.82 13.48 -2.72
C SER A 89 6.23 14.87 -2.23
N GLY A 90 7.49 15.25 -2.45
CA GLY A 90 8.02 16.57 -2.09
C GLY A 90 8.84 16.57 -0.79
N PRO A 91 9.18 17.76 -0.26
CA PRO A 91 10.03 17.86 0.92
C PRO A 91 9.37 17.28 2.17
N VAL A 92 10.16 16.58 2.99
CA VAL A 92 9.73 15.94 4.25
C VAL A 92 10.49 16.55 5.42
N ASP A 93 9.86 16.59 6.59
CA ASP A 93 10.49 17.07 7.82
C ASP A 93 10.92 15.87 8.67
N ILE A 94 12.06 15.99 9.35
CA ILE A 94 12.62 15.00 10.28
C ILE A 94 12.43 15.52 11.69
N PHE A 95 11.78 14.72 12.54
CA PHE A 95 11.50 15.04 13.94
C PHE A 95 12.38 14.22 14.88
N ALA A 96 12.64 14.76 16.08
CA ALA A 96 13.44 14.06 17.07
C ALA A 96 12.79 12.73 17.47
N GLY A 97 13.56 11.63 17.37
CA GLY A 97 13.08 10.29 17.69
C GLY A 97 12.27 9.60 16.59
N GLU A 98 12.16 10.20 15.40
CA GLU A 98 11.49 9.59 14.24
C GLU A 98 12.47 9.31 13.09
N ASP A 99 12.22 8.22 12.37
CA ASP A 99 12.97 7.87 11.16
C ASP A 99 12.40 8.58 9.92
N LEU A 100 13.28 9.06 9.04
CA LEU A 100 12.89 9.47 7.70
C LEU A 100 12.74 8.24 6.80
N VAL A 101 11.50 7.87 6.48
CA VAL A 101 11.21 6.78 5.54
C VAL A 101 10.74 7.36 4.20
N VAL A 102 11.55 7.14 3.16
CA VAL A 102 11.23 7.53 1.78
C VAL A 102 11.26 6.29 0.91
N LEU A 103 10.18 6.08 0.15
CA LEU A 103 10.04 4.93 -0.75
C LEU A 103 10.03 5.43 -2.19
N SER A 104 10.87 4.85 -3.04
CA SER A 104 10.98 5.26 -4.44
C SER A 104 11.30 4.06 -5.33
N ARG A 105 10.83 4.11 -6.57
CA ARG A 105 11.39 3.29 -7.64
C ARG A 105 12.65 3.95 -8.16
N TYR A 106 13.59 3.17 -8.68
CA TYR A 106 14.76 3.73 -9.35
C TYR A 106 14.97 3.11 -10.73
N ASP A 107 15.68 3.86 -11.56
CA ASP A 107 16.19 3.43 -12.86
C ASP A 107 17.71 3.63 -12.89
N GLY A 108 18.43 2.68 -13.48
CA GLY A 108 19.89 2.51 -13.34
C GLY A 108 20.31 1.50 -12.27
N SER A 109 21.60 1.18 -12.22
CA SER A 109 22.19 0.25 -11.26
C SER A 109 23.66 0.60 -10.99
N GLY A 110 24.23 0.03 -9.92
CA GLY A 110 25.62 0.27 -9.51
C GLY A 110 25.75 1.18 -8.29
N ASN A 111 26.97 1.69 -8.07
CA ASN A 111 27.24 2.60 -6.97
C ASN A 111 26.67 3.98 -7.28
N ALA A 112 25.85 4.50 -6.36
CA ALA A 112 25.28 5.83 -6.45
C ALA A 112 25.49 6.60 -5.13
N VAL A 113 25.32 7.91 -5.19
CA VAL A 113 25.36 8.78 -4.02
C VAL A 113 23.96 9.33 -3.78
N LEU A 114 23.36 8.97 -2.65
CA LEU A 114 22.16 9.62 -2.14
C LEU A 114 22.56 10.92 -1.45
N ARG A 115 21.95 12.03 -1.84
CA ARG A 115 22.10 13.35 -1.23
C ARG A 115 20.81 13.79 -0.59
N PHE A 116 20.96 14.44 0.55
CA PHE A 116 19.87 14.97 1.33
C PHE A 116 20.15 16.43 1.62
N ASP A 117 19.21 17.30 1.29
CA ASP A 117 19.31 18.74 1.47
C ASP A 117 18.11 19.23 2.28
N GLY A 118 18.35 19.96 3.37
CA GLY A 118 17.29 20.45 4.25
C GLY A 118 17.66 21.74 4.98
N GLN A 119 16.83 22.12 5.95
CA GLN A 119 16.98 23.33 6.76
C GLN A 119 16.98 22.99 8.24
N THR A 120 17.91 23.56 8.99
CA THR A 120 17.95 23.51 10.45
C THR A 120 17.72 24.90 11.02
N THR A 121 17.59 25.01 12.34
CA THR A 121 17.58 26.31 13.03
C THR A 121 18.88 27.11 12.83
N ASN A 122 19.98 26.45 12.49
CA ASN A 122 21.29 27.06 12.25
C ASN A 122 21.56 27.36 10.76
N GLY A 123 20.60 27.08 9.87
CA GLY A 123 20.73 27.27 8.43
C GLY A 123 20.67 25.96 7.63
N PRO A 124 21.03 26.01 6.33
CA PRO A 124 20.93 24.85 5.45
C PRO A 124 21.88 23.74 5.87
N ILE A 125 21.45 22.49 5.71
CA ILE A 125 22.26 21.30 5.96
C ILE A 125 22.20 20.37 4.74
N SER A 126 23.34 19.76 4.41
CA SER A 126 23.43 18.73 3.39
C SER A 126 24.26 17.56 3.88
N TRP A 127 23.83 16.34 3.59
CA TRP A 127 24.61 15.12 3.84
C TRP A 127 24.45 14.13 2.69
N ALA A 128 25.37 13.18 2.59
CA ALA A 128 25.38 12.20 1.52
C ALA A 128 25.75 10.79 2.01
N SER A 129 25.21 9.78 1.35
CA SER A 129 25.53 8.37 1.61
C SER A 129 25.79 7.64 0.30
N ARG A 130 26.80 6.76 0.29
CA ARG A 130 27.10 5.89 -0.85
C ARG A 130 26.32 4.59 -0.70
N VAL A 131 25.55 4.23 -1.72
CA VAL A 131 24.70 3.04 -1.72
C VAL A 131 24.87 2.30 -3.04
N TYR A 132 24.90 0.97 -2.97
CA TYR A 132 24.87 0.13 -4.16
C TYR A 132 23.41 -0.18 -4.53
N PHE A 133 23.02 0.13 -5.77
CA PHE A 133 21.70 -0.14 -6.33
C PHE A 133 21.79 -1.38 -7.22
N PRO A 134 21.31 -2.56 -6.76
CA PRO A 134 21.35 -3.77 -7.58
C PRO A 134 20.44 -3.62 -8.80
N GLU A 135 20.81 -4.22 -9.94
CA GLU A 135 19.91 -4.25 -11.10
C GLU A 135 18.65 -5.08 -10.79
N ARG A 136 18.83 -6.19 -10.07
CA ARG A 136 17.75 -7.04 -9.57
C ARG A 136 18.11 -7.54 -8.18
N SER A 137 17.18 -7.39 -7.25
CA SER A 137 17.24 -8.06 -5.95
C SER A 137 15.87 -8.62 -5.62
N ARG A 138 15.84 -9.83 -5.08
CA ARG A 138 14.65 -10.44 -4.48
C ARG A 138 14.63 -10.28 -2.97
N GLU A 139 15.74 -9.80 -2.41
CA GLU A 139 15.83 -9.45 -1.00
C GLU A 139 14.89 -8.28 -0.72
N ASN A 140 14.22 -8.30 0.43
CA ASN A 140 13.32 -7.22 0.86
C ASN A 140 12.12 -6.99 -0.08
N SER A 141 11.53 -8.06 -0.62
CA SER A 141 10.32 -8.02 -1.46
C SER A 141 9.15 -7.24 -0.84
N PHE A 142 9.14 -7.10 0.49
CA PHE A 142 8.18 -6.29 1.23
C PHE A 142 8.25 -4.78 0.90
N VAL A 143 9.42 -4.25 0.54
CA VAL A 143 9.61 -2.83 0.22
C VAL A 143 8.76 -2.42 -0.98
N ALA A 144 8.66 -3.31 -1.98
CA ALA A 144 7.84 -3.07 -3.16
C ALA A 144 6.34 -2.99 -2.82
N ARG A 145 5.86 -3.85 -1.92
CA ARG A 145 4.48 -3.83 -1.43
C ARG A 145 4.21 -2.55 -0.63
N LEU A 146 5.12 -2.17 0.26
CA LEU A 146 4.98 -0.95 1.06
C LEU A 146 4.94 0.32 0.17
N TRP A 147 5.83 0.40 -0.83
CA TRP A 147 5.81 1.48 -1.83
C TRP A 147 4.49 1.50 -2.60
N ALA A 148 4.01 0.33 -3.04
CA ALA A 148 2.75 0.22 -3.76
C ALA A 148 1.55 0.66 -2.91
N THR A 149 1.52 0.33 -1.62
CA THR A 149 0.48 0.80 -0.69
C THR A 149 0.48 2.32 -0.57
N GLN A 150 1.65 2.96 -0.37
CA GLN A 150 1.73 4.42 -0.35
C GLN A 150 1.31 5.05 -1.67
N ARG A 151 1.72 4.45 -2.81
CA ARG A 151 1.37 4.91 -4.16
C ARG A 151 -0.13 4.83 -4.40
N VAL A 152 -0.80 3.75 -4.01
CA VAL A 152 -2.26 3.60 -4.11
C VAL A 152 -2.95 4.69 -3.29
N GLY A 153 -2.56 4.90 -2.04
CA GLY A 153 -3.15 5.96 -1.20
C GLY A 153 -2.96 7.36 -1.78
N TYR A 154 -1.79 7.63 -2.40
CA TYR A 154 -1.52 8.86 -3.13
C TYR A 154 -2.43 9.03 -4.34
N LEU A 155 -2.53 8.01 -5.19
CA LEU A 155 -3.38 8.03 -6.38
C LEU A 155 -4.86 8.16 -6.04
N SER A 156 -5.33 7.54 -4.94
CA SER A 156 -6.69 7.68 -4.45
C SER A 156 -7.01 9.11 -3.98
N ALA A 157 -6.03 9.83 -3.45
CA ALA A 157 -6.18 11.24 -3.10
C ALA A 157 -6.19 12.14 -4.37
N GLU A 158 -5.28 11.91 -5.31
CA GLU A 158 -5.23 12.64 -6.58
C GLU A 158 -6.52 12.46 -7.39
N LYS A 159 -7.06 11.22 -7.44
CA LYS A 159 -8.36 10.90 -8.06
C LYS A 159 -9.50 11.74 -7.46
N ARG A 160 -9.53 11.93 -6.14
CA ARG A 160 -10.55 12.76 -5.47
C ARG A 160 -10.38 14.24 -5.75
N LYS A 161 -9.15 14.70 -6.03
CA LYS A 161 -8.85 16.09 -6.34
C LYS A 161 -9.21 16.49 -7.77
N TYR A 162 -8.73 15.74 -8.76
CA TYR A 162 -8.82 16.14 -10.17
C TYR A 162 -9.92 15.41 -10.95
N GLY A 163 -10.63 14.49 -10.30
CA GLY A 163 -11.44 13.48 -11.00
C GLY A 163 -10.55 12.36 -11.52
N GLY A 164 -11.04 11.12 -11.47
CA GLY A 164 -10.25 9.97 -11.90
C GLY A 164 -9.93 10.04 -13.39
N SER A 165 -8.65 9.92 -13.74
CA SER A 165 -8.22 9.65 -15.11
C SER A 165 -8.13 8.13 -15.35
N GLN A 166 -8.18 7.73 -16.62
CA GLN A 166 -7.94 6.33 -16.99
C GLN A 166 -6.55 5.88 -16.50
N GLU A 167 -5.53 6.73 -16.65
CA GLU A 167 -4.16 6.45 -16.17
C GLU A 167 -4.10 6.19 -14.67
N ILE A 168 -4.74 7.03 -13.84
CA ILE A 168 -4.77 6.83 -12.38
C ILE A 168 -5.50 5.53 -12.03
N ASN A 169 -6.65 5.28 -12.65
CA ASN A 169 -7.44 4.08 -12.39
C ASN A 169 -6.68 2.81 -12.79
N ASP A 170 -5.97 2.84 -13.92
CA ASP A 170 -5.18 1.71 -14.41
C ASP A 170 -3.96 1.46 -13.53
N GLU A 171 -3.27 2.51 -13.06
CA GLU A 171 -2.15 2.34 -12.12
C GLU A 171 -2.61 1.78 -10.77
N ILE A 172 -3.73 2.26 -10.22
CA ILE A 172 -4.30 1.70 -8.97
C ILE A 172 -4.64 0.21 -9.16
N ARG A 173 -5.25 -0.16 -10.30
CA ARG A 173 -5.59 -1.56 -10.61
C ARG A 173 -4.34 -2.43 -10.71
N GLU A 174 -3.34 -2.00 -11.47
CA GLU A 174 -2.10 -2.76 -11.64
C GLU A 174 -1.40 -2.99 -10.29
N LEU A 175 -1.30 -1.96 -9.46
CA LEU A 175 -0.69 -2.08 -8.12
C LEU A 175 -1.51 -3.00 -7.22
N GLY A 176 -2.83 -2.87 -7.24
CA GLY A 176 -3.76 -3.73 -6.51
C GLY A 176 -3.59 -5.21 -6.84
N GLU A 177 -3.60 -5.55 -8.13
CA GLU A 177 -3.45 -6.91 -8.61
C GLU A 177 -2.05 -7.48 -8.34
N ARG A 178 -1.01 -6.70 -8.61
CA ARG A 178 0.38 -7.16 -8.50
C ARG A 178 0.82 -7.41 -7.06
N PHE A 179 0.39 -6.55 -6.14
CA PHE A 179 0.83 -6.56 -4.74
C PHE A 179 -0.23 -7.06 -3.74
N GLY A 180 -1.39 -7.52 -4.24
CA GLY A 180 -2.47 -8.03 -3.39
C GLY A 180 -3.02 -6.95 -2.47
N ILE A 181 -3.10 -5.71 -2.96
CA ILE A 181 -3.62 -4.57 -2.23
C ILE A 181 -5.10 -4.45 -2.57
N PRO A 182 -6.02 -4.55 -1.59
CA PRO A 182 -7.43 -4.25 -1.79
C PRO A 182 -7.62 -2.83 -2.33
N THR A 183 -8.31 -2.72 -3.46
CA THR A 183 -8.69 -1.46 -4.11
C THR A 183 -10.15 -1.51 -4.53
N GLU A 184 -10.72 -0.37 -4.93
CA GLU A 184 -12.06 -0.29 -5.53
C GLU A 184 -12.23 -1.13 -6.80
N PHE A 185 -11.12 -1.55 -7.43
CA PHE A 185 -11.12 -2.40 -8.63
C PHE A 185 -10.98 -3.88 -8.32
N SER A 186 -10.77 -4.25 -7.05
CA SER A 186 -10.64 -5.64 -6.63
C SER A 186 -11.91 -6.13 -5.94
N SER A 187 -12.38 -7.33 -6.31
CA SER A 187 -13.46 -8.02 -5.62
C SER A 187 -12.87 -9.06 -4.66
N TYR A 188 -12.72 -8.68 -3.39
CA TYR A 188 -12.39 -9.63 -2.32
C TYR A 188 -13.63 -9.90 -1.49
N LEU A 189 -14.19 -11.11 -1.61
CA LEU A 189 -15.24 -11.57 -0.69
C LEU A 189 -14.56 -12.00 0.62
N VAL A 190 -14.55 -11.11 1.61
CA VAL A 190 -14.25 -11.48 3.01
C VAL A 190 -15.59 -11.80 3.67
N VAL A 191 -15.83 -13.08 3.96
CA VAL A 191 -17.02 -13.51 4.71
C VAL A 191 -16.65 -13.52 6.18
N GLU A 192 -17.28 -12.68 6.99
CA GLU A 192 -17.04 -12.66 8.43
C GLU A 192 -17.53 -13.98 9.09
N PRO A 193 -16.86 -14.45 10.16
CA PRO A 193 -17.31 -15.60 10.94
C PRO A 193 -18.71 -15.35 11.53
N GLY A 194 -19.70 -16.13 11.07
CA GLY A 194 -21.11 -16.03 11.50
C GLY A 194 -22.11 -15.67 10.38
N MET A 195 -21.64 -15.30 9.18
CA MET A 195 -22.51 -15.04 8.04
C MET A 195 -22.90 -16.34 7.31
N ASN A 196 -24.07 -16.89 7.62
CA ASN A 196 -24.68 -17.98 6.85
C ASN A 196 -25.04 -17.50 5.43
N GLN A 197 -24.55 -18.19 4.39
CA GLN A 197 -24.78 -17.89 2.97
C GLN A 197 -26.28 -17.71 2.61
N ARG A 198 -27.19 -18.34 3.34
CA ARG A 198 -28.66 -18.23 3.14
C ARG A 198 -29.28 -16.90 3.58
N ARG A 199 -28.58 -16.05 4.35
CA ARG A 199 -29.09 -14.72 4.75
C ARG A 199 -28.66 -13.57 3.81
N LEU A 200 -27.69 -13.79 2.92
CA LEU A 200 -27.25 -12.79 1.95
C LEU A 200 -28.30 -12.45 0.88
N SER A 201 -29.27 -13.33 0.64
CA SER A 201 -30.33 -13.07 -0.35
C SER A 201 -31.42 -12.10 0.15
N ARG A 202 -31.44 -11.73 1.44
CA ARG A 202 -32.52 -10.89 2.02
C ARG A 202 -32.08 -9.78 2.97
N ALA A 203 -30.85 -9.78 3.47
CA ALA A 203 -30.31 -8.66 4.24
C ALA A 203 -29.04 -8.19 3.54
N GLY A 204 -29.07 -6.98 2.98
CA GLY A 204 -27.95 -6.37 2.27
C GLY A 204 -26.72 -6.32 3.15
N GLY A 205 -25.83 -7.30 2.99
CA GLY A 205 -24.45 -7.18 3.40
C GLY A 205 -23.82 -6.05 2.61
N VAL A 206 -22.76 -5.45 3.15
CA VAL A 206 -21.93 -4.49 2.42
C VAL A 206 -21.24 -5.24 1.28
N GLN A 207 -22.00 -5.43 0.20
CA GLN A 207 -21.46 -5.56 -1.12
C GLN A 207 -20.74 -4.24 -1.37
N LEU A 208 -19.42 -4.30 -1.48
CA LEU A 208 -18.71 -3.46 -2.43
C LEU A 208 -19.23 -3.87 -3.82
N ASN A 209 -20.47 -3.49 -4.12
CA ASN A 209 -21.00 -3.54 -5.48
C ASN A 209 -20.15 -2.54 -6.25
N GLY A 210 -19.10 -3.07 -6.86
CA GLY A 210 -18.57 -2.53 -8.09
C GLY A 210 -19.72 -2.52 -9.08
N ALA A 211 -20.44 -1.40 -9.11
CA ALA A 211 -21.23 -1.06 -10.26
C ALA A 211 -20.24 -0.91 -11.40
N VAL A 212 -20.17 -1.94 -12.25
CA VAL A 212 -19.69 -1.78 -13.62
C VAL A 212 -20.67 -0.80 -14.25
N THR A 213 -20.36 0.50 -14.20
CA THR A 213 -21.11 1.50 -14.96
C THR A 213 -20.33 1.80 -16.22
N THR A 214 -20.83 1.24 -17.32
CA THR A 214 -20.56 1.79 -18.64
C THR A 214 -21.12 3.22 -18.67
N GLY A 215 -20.25 4.22 -18.72
CA GLY A 215 -20.49 5.48 -19.43
C GLY A 215 -21.57 6.45 -18.93
N ALA A 216 -22.04 6.39 -17.69
CA ALA A 216 -22.93 7.43 -17.13
C ALA A 216 -22.31 8.07 -15.89
N ALA A 217 -22.35 9.41 -15.81
CA ALA A 217 -21.83 10.20 -14.69
C ALA A 217 -22.39 9.65 -13.37
N MET A 218 -21.52 9.03 -12.58
CA MET A 218 -21.89 8.42 -11.31
C MET A 218 -22.35 9.50 -10.32
N ALA A 219 -23.50 9.28 -9.69
CA ALA A 219 -23.86 10.03 -8.49
C ALA A 219 -22.73 9.88 -7.46
N PRO A 220 -22.35 10.96 -6.73
CA PRO A 220 -21.31 10.88 -5.73
C PRO A 220 -21.66 9.81 -4.68
N ALA A 221 -20.66 9.02 -4.29
CA ALA A 221 -20.84 8.00 -3.26
C ALA A 221 -21.38 8.63 -1.96
N PRO A 222 -22.12 7.90 -1.11
CA PRO A 222 -22.57 8.43 0.18
C PRO A 222 -21.41 8.97 1.01
N ALA A 223 -21.64 10.03 1.81
CA ALA A 223 -20.59 10.72 2.57
C ALA A 223 -19.78 9.78 3.47
N ALA A 224 -20.44 8.78 4.10
CA ALA A 224 -19.78 7.75 4.90
C ALA A 224 -18.78 6.90 4.09
N VAL A 225 -19.11 6.56 2.85
CA VAL A 225 -18.20 5.80 1.96
C VAL A 225 -17.00 6.65 1.57
N GLN A 226 -17.22 7.93 1.25
CA GLN A 226 -16.13 8.85 0.93
C GLN A 226 -15.19 9.06 2.12
N PHE A 227 -15.75 9.18 3.32
CA PHE A 227 -15.00 9.30 4.57
C PHE A 227 -14.11 8.08 4.82
N GLU A 228 -14.67 6.86 4.73
CA GLU A 228 -13.89 5.63 4.94
C GLU A 228 -12.80 5.44 3.88
N ALA A 229 -13.10 5.78 2.63
CA ALA A 229 -12.12 5.73 1.54
C ALA A 229 -10.95 6.70 1.79
N ALA A 230 -11.23 7.92 2.26
CA ALA A 230 -10.18 8.90 2.54
C ALA A 230 -9.38 8.60 3.80
N LYS A 231 -10.03 8.08 4.84
CA LYS A 231 -9.35 7.57 6.02
C LYS A 231 -8.35 6.47 5.64
N SER A 232 -8.78 5.52 4.83
CA SER A 232 -7.94 4.43 4.34
C SER A 232 -6.79 4.96 3.48
N ALA A 233 -7.05 5.86 2.53
CA ALA A 233 -6.02 6.47 1.69
C ALA A 233 -5.00 7.29 2.49
N ALA A 234 -5.43 8.02 3.52
CA ALA A 234 -4.53 8.76 4.41
C ALA A 234 -3.63 7.82 5.23
N ALA A 235 -4.20 6.71 5.75
CA ALA A 235 -3.43 5.68 6.44
C ALA A 235 -2.42 5.01 5.49
N GLN A 236 -2.81 4.68 4.26
CA GLN A 236 -1.94 4.09 3.25
C GLN A 236 -0.75 4.99 2.90
N ARG A 237 -0.98 6.30 2.73
CA ARG A 237 0.08 7.30 2.44
C ARG A 237 1.09 7.45 3.56
N SER A 238 0.70 7.18 4.81
CA SER A 238 1.53 7.34 6.00
C SER A 238 2.12 6.02 6.51
N ALA A 239 1.83 4.89 5.84
CA ALA A 239 2.33 3.58 6.24
C ALA A 239 3.83 3.45 5.97
N THR A 240 4.63 3.31 7.03
CA THR A 240 6.10 3.11 6.95
C THR A 240 6.53 1.68 7.31
N SER A 241 5.58 0.80 7.63
CA SER A 241 5.81 -0.61 7.93
C SER A 241 4.72 -1.49 7.28
N LEU A 242 5.00 -2.79 7.14
CA LEU A 242 4.00 -3.74 6.63
C LEU A 242 2.76 -3.83 7.50
N SER A 243 2.93 -3.83 8.83
CA SER A 243 1.78 -3.87 9.75
C SER A 243 0.90 -2.64 9.62
N ALA A 244 1.50 -1.45 9.45
CA ALA A 244 0.76 -0.23 9.17
C ALA A 244 0.06 -0.28 7.80
N ALA A 245 0.73 -0.84 6.78
CA ALA A 245 0.17 -1.01 5.45
C ALA A 245 -1.05 -1.95 5.45
N ASP A 246 -0.97 -3.09 6.15
CA ASP A 246 -2.09 -4.04 6.28
C ASP A 246 -3.29 -3.42 6.99
N ALA A 247 -3.03 -2.74 8.12
CA ALA A 247 -4.06 -2.04 8.87
C ALA A 247 -4.75 -0.97 7.99
N ALA A 248 -3.98 -0.27 7.15
CA ALA A 248 -4.48 0.76 6.25
C ALA A 248 -5.35 0.23 5.10
N VAL A 249 -5.16 -1.02 4.68
CA VAL A 249 -6.00 -1.66 3.65
C VAL A 249 -7.13 -2.51 4.25
N GLY A 250 -7.32 -2.46 5.57
CA GLY A 250 -8.36 -3.21 6.26
C GLY A 250 -8.12 -4.72 6.31
N ILE A 251 -6.88 -5.18 6.04
CA ILE A 251 -6.52 -6.58 6.28
C ILE A 251 -6.47 -6.77 7.79
N ARG A 252 -7.46 -7.51 8.29
CA ARG A 252 -7.48 -7.99 9.67
C ARG A 252 -7.20 -9.48 9.61
N GLU A 253 -6.15 -9.89 10.30
CA GLU A 253 -5.87 -11.31 10.43
C GLU A 253 -6.96 -11.97 11.26
N ASP A 254 -7.56 -13.01 10.70
CA ASP A 254 -8.58 -13.81 11.36
C ASP A 254 -8.40 -15.30 11.01
N ALA A 255 -9.44 -16.11 11.24
CA ALA A 255 -9.40 -17.53 10.95
C ALA A 255 -9.25 -17.85 9.45
N ASN A 256 -9.69 -16.95 8.57
CA ASN A 256 -9.79 -17.15 7.12
C ASN A 256 -8.89 -16.21 6.31
N VAL A 257 -8.33 -15.16 6.90
CA VAL A 257 -7.41 -14.21 6.26
C VAL A 257 -6.15 -14.08 7.10
N ARG A 258 -4.97 -14.25 6.49
CA ARG A 258 -3.67 -14.12 7.18
C ARG A 258 -2.62 -13.53 6.24
N ARG A 259 -1.63 -12.85 6.81
CA ARG A 259 -0.43 -12.48 6.06
C ARG A 259 0.73 -13.40 6.44
N ALA A 260 1.50 -13.81 5.44
CA ALA A 260 2.82 -14.38 5.67
C ALA A 260 3.82 -13.74 4.70
N GLY A 261 4.85 -13.08 5.25
CA GLY A 261 5.74 -12.20 4.50
C GLY A 261 4.99 -11.06 3.83
N ASN A 262 5.12 -10.98 2.50
CA ASN A 262 4.48 -9.99 1.65
C ASN A 262 3.19 -10.50 0.99
N VAL A 263 2.71 -11.70 1.35
CA VAL A 263 1.54 -12.33 0.72
C VAL A 263 0.36 -12.33 1.68
N THR A 264 -0.78 -11.85 1.21
CA THR A 264 -2.07 -12.00 1.89
C THR A 264 -2.73 -13.27 1.40
N PHE A 265 -3.07 -14.16 2.31
CA PHE A 265 -3.77 -15.40 2.04
C PHE A 265 -5.22 -15.33 2.49
N VAL A 266 -6.09 -15.97 1.72
CA VAL A 266 -7.45 -16.32 2.12
C VAL A 266 -7.59 -17.83 2.11
N LEU A 267 -8.16 -18.39 3.17
CA LEU A 267 -8.46 -19.81 3.26
C LEU A 267 -9.63 -20.16 2.32
N ARG A 268 -9.38 -21.00 1.32
CA ARG A 268 -10.37 -21.48 0.33
C ARG A 268 -10.26 -23.00 0.23
N ASP A 269 -11.34 -23.73 0.45
CA ASP A 269 -11.37 -25.19 0.36
C ASP A 269 -10.23 -25.88 1.16
N SER A 270 -9.95 -25.34 2.36
CA SER A 270 -8.84 -25.75 3.24
C SER A 270 -7.43 -25.56 2.63
N VAL A 271 -7.28 -24.60 1.71
CA VAL A 271 -6.01 -24.16 1.12
C VAL A 271 -5.80 -22.69 1.39
N TRP A 272 -4.66 -22.32 1.96
CA TRP A 272 -4.26 -20.93 2.03
C TRP A 272 -3.93 -20.42 0.62
N THR A 273 -4.81 -19.60 0.06
CA THR A 273 -4.69 -19.13 -1.32
C THR A 273 -4.28 -17.66 -1.33
N ASP A 274 -3.16 -17.35 -1.96
CA ASP A 274 -2.75 -15.97 -2.25
C ASP A 274 -3.88 -15.21 -2.94
N VAL A 275 -4.24 -14.04 -2.41
CA VAL A 275 -5.30 -13.18 -2.96
C VAL A 275 -5.11 -12.85 -4.44
N ARG A 276 -3.87 -12.85 -4.92
CA ARG A 276 -3.49 -12.57 -6.32
C ARG A 276 -3.67 -13.78 -7.23
N TYR A 277 -3.85 -14.97 -6.68
CA TYR A 277 -3.99 -16.19 -7.46
C TYR A 277 -5.28 -16.17 -8.29
N LYS A 278 -5.10 -16.19 -9.61
CA LYS A 278 -6.15 -16.42 -10.60
C LYS A 278 -6.01 -17.88 -11.06
N LYS A 279 -7.12 -18.62 -11.24
CA LYS A 279 -7.14 -20.00 -11.77
C LYS A 279 -6.79 -20.02 -13.28
N SER A 280 -5.63 -19.50 -13.62
CA SER A 280 -5.12 -19.30 -14.98
C SER A 280 -3.60 -19.41 -14.96
N GLY A 281 -3.03 -20.13 -15.92
CA GLY A 281 -1.58 -20.34 -16.01
C GLY A 281 -1.13 -21.69 -15.44
N ALA A 282 0.19 -21.90 -15.44
CA ALA A 282 0.79 -23.13 -14.93
C ALA A 282 0.81 -23.14 -13.40
N VAL A 283 0.57 -24.30 -12.79
CA VAL A 283 0.71 -24.52 -11.35
C VAL A 283 1.77 -25.60 -11.14
N LEU A 284 2.85 -25.28 -10.44
CA LEU A 284 3.83 -26.26 -10.00
C LEU A 284 3.41 -26.79 -8.63
N GLN A 285 3.10 -28.07 -8.55
CA GLN A 285 2.67 -28.72 -7.31
C GLN A 285 3.87 -29.40 -6.64
N LEU A 286 4.16 -29.03 -5.40
CA LEU A 286 5.27 -29.57 -4.63
C LEU A 286 4.80 -30.23 -3.34
N LYS A 287 5.43 -31.35 -2.99
CA LYS A 287 5.20 -31.99 -1.71
C LYS A 287 5.87 -31.18 -0.59
N PRO A 288 5.15 -30.76 0.46
CA PRO A 288 5.76 -30.10 1.61
C PRO A 288 6.91 -30.92 2.20
N PHE A 289 7.99 -30.23 2.62
CA PHE A 289 9.17 -30.86 3.24
C PHE A 289 9.90 -31.91 2.39
N SER A 290 9.69 -31.91 1.06
CA SER A 290 10.48 -32.72 0.12
C SER A 290 11.78 -32.05 -0.32
N ASP A 291 12.64 -32.78 -1.03
CA ASP A 291 13.86 -32.21 -1.63
C ASP A 291 13.53 -31.07 -2.60
N ALA A 292 12.46 -31.20 -3.38
CA ALA A 292 11.97 -30.13 -4.26
C ALA A 292 11.58 -28.87 -3.49
N TYR A 293 10.89 -29.02 -2.35
CA TYR A 293 10.49 -27.91 -1.48
C TYR A 293 11.71 -27.16 -0.94
N PHE A 294 12.70 -27.85 -0.38
CA PHE A 294 13.88 -27.20 0.17
C PHE A 294 14.73 -26.54 -0.91
N LYS A 295 14.93 -27.22 -2.05
CA LYS A 295 15.64 -26.66 -3.21
C LYS A 295 14.96 -25.38 -3.74
N LEU A 296 13.63 -25.35 -3.77
CA LEU A 296 12.88 -24.14 -4.14
C LEU A 296 13.16 -23.00 -3.15
N LEU A 297 13.14 -23.25 -1.84
CA LEU A 297 13.38 -22.24 -0.81
C LEU A 297 14.83 -21.74 -0.74
N GLU A 298 15.79 -22.51 -1.24
CA GLU A 298 17.16 -22.06 -1.44
C GLU A 298 17.26 -21.10 -2.64
N MET A 299 16.60 -21.45 -3.75
CA MET A 299 16.58 -20.64 -4.96
C MET A 299 15.73 -19.36 -4.84
N MET A 300 14.66 -19.42 -4.05
CA MET A 300 13.67 -18.35 -3.86
C MET A 300 13.40 -18.13 -2.36
N PRO A 301 14.35 -17.51 -1.64
CA PRO A 301 14.23 -17.25 -0.20
C PRO A 301 12.94 -16.51 0.20
N GLU A 302 12.38 -15.69 -0.70
CA GLU A 302 11.15 -14.95 -0.47
C GLU A 302 9.91 -15.84 -0.26
N LEU A 303 9.98 -17.13 -0.59
CA LEU A 303 8.90 -18.10 -0.42
C LEU A 303 8.87 -18.75 0.97
N ARG A 304 9.90 -18.56 1.81
CA ARG A 304 9.99 -19.20 3.14
C ARG A 304 8.83 -18.80 4.05
N GLU A 305 8.59 -17.51 4.19
CA GLU A 305 7.47 -17.02 5.00
C GLU A 305 6.11 -17.36 4.38
N PRO A 306 5.83 -17.09 3.09
CA PRO A 306 4.56 -17.49 2.46
C PRO A 306 4.20 -18.97 2.65
N PHE A 307 5.18 -19.87 2.57
CA PHE A 307 4.96 -21.31 2.76
C PHE A 307 4.96 -21.77 4.21
N SER A 308 5.25 -20.91 5.18
CA SER A 308 5.06 -21.25 6.59
C SER A 308 3.60 -21.10 7.05
N ILE A 309 2.69 -20.66 6.17
CA ILE A 309 1.28 -20.40 6.51
C ILE A 309 0.49 -21.69 6.83
N GLY A 310 0.93 -22.83 6.31
CA GLY A 310 0.35 -24.15 6.55
C GLY A 310 0.79 -25.18 5.52
N GLU A 311 0.36 -26.44 5.70
CA GLU A 311 0.75 -27.56 4.84
C GLU A 311 0.20 -27.48 3.40
N ARG A 312 -0.89 -26.73 3.20
CA ARG A 312 -1.50 -26.49 1.90
C ARG A 312 -1.62 -25.01 1.62
N ALA A 313 -0.86 -24.54 0.63
CA ALA A 313 -0.80 -23.14 0.24
C ALA A 313 -0.61 -22.99 -1.27
N ILE A 314 -1.20 -21.96 -1.86
CA ILE A 314 -0.96 -21.55 -3.25
C ILE A 314 -0.41 -20.13 -3.23
N VAL A 315 0.79 -19.94 -3.77
CA VAL A 315 1.44 -18.62 -3.92
C VAL A 315 1.49 -18.25 -5.39
N ALA A 316 1.01 -17.04 -5.72
CA ALA A 316 1.00 -16.55 -7.08
C ALA A 316 2.32 -15.84 -7.42
N GLY A 317 2.92 -16.23 -8.55
CA GLY A 317 4.02 -15.52 -9.22
C GLY A 317 3.50 -14.63 -10.35
N ARG A 318 4.38 -14.26 -11.28
CA ARG A 318 4.01 -13.41 -12.42
C ARG A 318 3.05 -14.09 -13.39
N ASN A 319 3.41 -15.29 -13.88
CA ASN A 319 2.68 -16.03 -14.92
C ASN A 319 2.46 -17.50 -14.54
N MET A 320 2.64 -17.84 -13.27
CA MET A 320 2.44 -19.18 -12.73
C MET A 320 2.11 -19.10 -11.24
N ALA A 321 1.72 -20.21 -10.65
CA ALA A 321 1.61 -20.37 -9.21
C ALA A 321 2.38 -21.60 -8.73
N ILE A 322 2.72 -21.61 -7.45
CA ILE A 322 3.30 -22.77 -6.78
C ILE A 322 2.30 -23.20 -5.70
N GLU A 323 1.93 -24.48 -5.73
CA GLU A 323 1.02 -25.09 -4.77
C GLU A 323 1.77 -26.11 -3.91
N LEU A 324 1.64 -25.98 -2.60
CA LEU A 324 2.02 -27.02 -1.65
C LEU A 324 0.85 -27.97 -1.45
N THR A 325 1.08 -29.25 -1.75
CA THR A 325 0.06 -30.31 -1.63
C THR A 325 0.73 -31.66 -1.31
N PRO A 326 0.12 -32.52 -0.48
CA PRO A 326 0.68 -33.82 -0.12
C PRO A 326 1.00 -34.75 -1.30
N PHE A 327 0.36 -34.49 -2.45
CA PHE A 327 0.50 -35.26 -3.69
C PHE A 327 1.41 -34.58 -4.73
N GLY A 328 2.14 -33.53 -4.34
CA GLY A 328 3.02 -32.81 -5.25
C GLY A 328 4.33 -33.53 -5.53
N GLU A 329 5.15 -32.95 -6.42
CA GLU A 329 6.45 -33.50 -6.78
C GLU A 329 7.43 -33.47 -5.61
N GLU A 330 8.22 -34.54 -5.45
CA GLU A 330 9.27 -34.63 -4.43
C GLU A 330 10.63 -34.14 -4.93
N GLN A 331 10.83 -34.08 -6.25
CA GLN A 331 12.06 -33.63 -6.90
C GLN A 331 11.75 -32.64 -8.02
N LEU A 332 12.59 -31.60 -8.18
CA LEU A 332 12.49 -30.65 -9.28
C LEU A 332 13.25 -31.16 -10.50
N THR A 333 12.56 -31.27 -11.64
CA THR A 333 13.18 -31.59 -12.93
C THR A 333 13.79 -30.35 -13.58
N ASP A 334 14.65 -30.54 -14.60
CA ASP A 334 15.21 -29.43 -15.39
C ASP A 334 14.11 -28.60 -16.06
N ARG A 335 12.99 -29.24 -16.43
CA ARG A 335 11.82 -28.56 -16.98
C ARG A 335 11.17 -27.64 -15.94
N ASP A 336 11.06 -28.07 -14.69
CA ASP A 336 10.47 -27.26 -13.62
C ASP A 336 11.38 -26.06 -13.29
N LEU A 337 12.69 -26.27 -13.27
CA LEU A 337 13.67 -25.20 -13.08
C LEU A 337 13.62 -24.16 -14.21
N ALA A 338 13.43 -24.60 -15.46
CA ALA A 338 13.24 -23.70 -16.59
C ALA A 338 11.92 -22.91 -16.46
N LEU A 339 10.81 -23.59 -16.11
CA LEU A 339 9.52 -22.95 -15.87
C LEU A 339 9.59 -21.89 -14.78
N LEU A 340 10.23 -22.19 -13.64
CA LEU A 340 10.45 -21.26 -12.53
C LEU A 340 11.28 -20.05 -12.96
N ARG A 341 12.33 -20.24 -13.77
CA ARG A 341 13.17 -19.13 -14.25
C ARG A 341 12.40 -18.17 -15.16
N ASP A 342 11.54 -18.71 -16.02
CA ASP A 342 10.89 -17.94 -17.08
C ASP A 342 9.56 -17.31 -16.64
N ARG A 343 8.86 -17.93 -15.69
CA ARG A 343 7.46 -17.59 -15.37
C ARG A 343 7.20 -17.10 -13.94
N TRP A 344 8.14 -17.26 -13.01
CA TRP A 344 8.07 -16.71 -11.66
C TRP A 344 8.39 -15.21 -11.65
#